data_AF-A0A4Q0J234-F1
#
_entry.id   AF-A0A4Q0J234-F1
#
_cell.length_a   1.000
_cell.length_b   1.000
_cell.length_c   1.000
_cell.angle_alpha   90.00
_cell.angle_beta   90.00
_cell.angle_gamma   90.00
#
_symmetry.space_group_name_H-M   'P 1'
#
loop_
_entity.id
_entity.type
_entity.pdbx_description
1 polymer ?
#
loop_
_entity_poly.entity_id
_entity_poly.type
_entity_poly.pdbx_seq_one_letter_code
_entity_poly.pdbx_strand_id
1 'polypeptide(L)'
;MSLNEINYVWRPGENLNFGDGVGVENPHIVFNPEKMTITVTGSWADLTQYYEIWGNFPEGGANWSATKMTLDDDPTSGIWKAENVVVENKSEFVLRFMVSDVVKHWLHPYESTEITTPGTYPCIPIEYDYNYSIVPGKWDITYNRTLGTLTVESAIGAVDEIEADSQSAATIYYNLQGVRVDNPTAGDLYIVVRGNKTTKEYVK
;
A
#
# COMPACT_ATOMS: atom_id res chain seq x y z
N MET A 1 25.75 -12.32 12.84
CA MET A 1 27.15 -11.89 12.56
C MET A 1 27.80 -11.56 13.90
N SER A 2 28.94 -12.17 14.28
CA SER A 2 29.56 -11.92 15.61
C SER A 2 30.17 -10.52 15.68
N LEU A 3 29.98 -9.82 16.80
CA LEU A 3 30.64 -8.54 17.08
C LEU A 3 32.14 -8.79 17.30
N ASN A 4 32.97 -8.51 16.30
CA ASN A 4 34.41 -8.42 16.48
C ASN A 4 34.74 -7.01 16.98
N GLU A 5 35.08 -6.91 18.28
CA GLU A 5 35.67 -5.78 19.01
C GLU A 5 35.51 -4.39 18.37
N ILE A 6 34.59 -3.60 18.90
CA ILE A 6 34.53 -2.16 18.64
C ILE A 6 35.31 -1.44 19.76
N ASN A 7 36.48 -0.90 19.43
CA ASN A 7 37.25 -0.05 20.34
C ASN A 7 36.76 1.40 20.22
N TYR A 8 36.04 1.90 21.23
CA TYR A 8 35.54 3.28 21.27
C TYR A 8 36.26 4.10 22.35
N VAL A 9 36.69 5.32 21.99
CA VAL A 9 37.24 6.30 22.95
C VAL A 9 36.07 7.13 23.49
N TRP A 10 35.63 6.80 24.71
CA TRP A 10 34.49 7.48 25.34
C TRP A 10 34.86 8.85 25.92
N ARG A 11 33.99 9.83 25.72
CA ARG A 11 34.11 11.18 26.32
C ARG A 11 33.13 11.32 27.50
N PRO A 12 33.55 11.92 28.62
CA PRO A 12 32.65 12.20 29.74
C PRO A 12 31.42 13.01 29.32
N GLY A 13 30.23 12.49 29.61
CA GLY A 13 28.94 13.15 29.35
C GLY A 13 28.10 12.53 28.22
N GLU A 14 28.62 11.56 27.48
CA GLU A 14 27.87 10.85 26.43
C GLU A 14 27.34 9.48 26.90
N ASN A 15 26.15 9.09 26.44
CA ASN A 15 25.61 7.75 26.68
C ASN A 15 26.21 6.72 25.70
N LEU A 16 26.43 5.50 26.16
CA LEU A 16 26.71 4.37 25.27
C LEU A 16 25.43 3.97 24.53
N ASN A 17 25.42 4.11 23.20
CA ASN A 17 24.27 3.77 22.34
C ASN A 17 24.72 2.73 21.29
N PHE A 18 23.91 1.68 21.11
CA PHE A 18 24.15 0.61 20.13
C PHE A 18 23.43 0.83 18.77
N GLY A 19 22.96 2.05 18.53
CA GLY A 19 22.19 2.46 17.36
C GLY A 19 20.68 2.31 17.55
N ASP A 20 19.92 3.01 16.72
CA ASP A 20 18.47 2.86 16.62
C ASP A 20 18.15 1.62 15.77
N GLY A 21 17.38 0.69 16.32
CA GLY A 21 16.87 -0.45 15.54
C GLY A 21 17.86 -1.59 15.32
N VAL A 22 18.94 -1.69 16.10
CA VAL A 22 19.77 -2.90 16.22
C VAL A 22 19.93 -3.24 17.69
N GLY A 23 19.37 -4.37 18.13
CA GLY A 23 19.56 -4.87 19.49
C GLY A 23 20.90 -5.61 19.61
N VAL A 24 21.48 -5.68 20.81
CA VAL A 24 22.55 -6.63 21.12
C VAL A 24 21.95 -7.70 22.04
N GLU A 25 21.95 -8.95 21.59
CA GLU A 25 21.61 -10.10 22.42
C GLU A 25 22.81 -10.49 23.28
N ASN A 26 22.53 -10.75 24.56
CA ASN A 26 23.52 -11.15 25.55
C ASN A 26 24.73 -10.19 25.60
N PRO A 27 24.52 -8.88 25.77
CA PRO A 27 25.62 -7.92 25.78
C PRO A 27 26.50 -8.17 27.01
N HIS A 28 27.80 -8.25 26.79
CA HIS A 28 28.81 -8.27 27.84
C HIS A 28 29.74 -7.07 27.64
N ILE A 29 29.70 -6.16 28.61
CA ILE A 29 30.34 -4.84 28.57
C ILE A 29 31.44 -4.79 29.64
N VAL A 30 32.67 -4.48 29.23
CA VAL A 30 33.83 -4.39 30.11
C VAL A 30 34.49 -3.03 29.94
N PHE A 31 34.60 -2.26 31.03
CA PHE A 31 35.41 -1.04 31.06
C PHE A 31 36.81 -1.36 31.59
N ASN A 32 37.84 -1.01 30.82
CA ASN A 32 39.23 -1.06 31.23
C ASN A 32 39.73 0.36 31.57
N PRO A 33 39.87 0.72 32.85
CA PRO A 33 40.27 2.07 33.25
C PRO A 33 41.73 2.39 32.95
N GLU A 34 42.61 1.38 32.90
CA GLU A 34 44.04 1.59 32.61
C GLU A 34 44.26 1.96 31.15
N LYS A 35 43.49 1.34 30.25
CA LYS A 35 43.52 1.59 28.81
C LYS A 35 42.53 2.65 28.35
N MET A 36 41.62 3.07 29.24
CA MET A 36 40.51 3.96 28.94
C MET A 36 39.64 3.46 27.78
N THR A 37 39.37 2.15 27.74
CA THR A 37 38.57 1.50 26.69
C THR A 37 37.34 0.82 27.26
N ILE A 38 36.26 0.79 26.47
CA ILE A 38 35.09 -0.06 26.70
C ILE A 38 35.08 -1.15 25.63
N THR A 39 34.95 -2.40 26.04
CA THR A 39 34.75 -3.55 25.14
C THR A 39 33.30 -4.01 25.25
N VAL A 40 32.64 -4.20 24.12
CA VAL A 40 31.28 -4.76 24.06
C VAL A 40 31.33 -6.03 23.21
N THR A 41 30.83 -7.12 23.77
CA THR A 41 30.67 -8.42 23.09
C THR A 41 29.21 -8.85 23.15
N GLY A 42 28.76 -9.64 22.19
CA GLY A 42 27.37 -10.09 22.07
C GLY A 42 27.06 -10.56 20.64
N SER A 43 25.79 -10.79 20.36
CA SER A 43 25.27 -11.01 19.00
C SER A 43 24.32 -9.88 18.62
N TRP A 44 24.25 -9.53 17.34
CA TRP A 44 23.19 -8.64 16.88
C TRP A 44 21.83 -9.35 16.94
N ALA A 45 20.83 -8.68 17.51
CA ALA A 45 19.45 -9.12 17.45
C ALA A 45 18.89 -8.82 16.05
N ASP A 46 18.30 -9.81 15.40
CA ASP A 46 17.56 -9.61 14.15
C ASP A 46 16.21 -8.96 14.48
N LEU A 47 16.13 -7.64 14.33
CA LEU A 47 14.89 -6.91 14.55
C LEU A 47 14.09 -6.86 13.25
N THR A 48 12.86 -7.36 13.28
CA THR A 48 11.94 -7.22 12.15
C THR A 48 11.41 -5.80 12.09
N GLN A 49 11.67 -5.11 10.99
CA GLN A 49 11.18 -3.75 10.73
C GLN A 49 10.16 -3.80 9.60
N TYR A 50 9.01 -3.19 9.78
CA TYR A 50 7.96 -3.19 8.77
C TYR A 50 6.96 -2.05 8.97
N TYR A 51 6.13 -1.81 7.97
CA TYR A 51 5.05 -0.82 8.02
C TYR A 51 3.69 -1.51 8.03
N GLU A 52 2.75 -0.88 8.73
CA GLU A 52 1.35 -1.28 8.75
C GLU A 52 0.49 -0.07 8.43
N ILE A 53 -0.63 -0.31 7.75
CA ILE A 53 -1.75 0.60 7.73
C ILE A 53 -2.54 0.34 9.01
N TRP A 54 -2.71 1.36 9.85
CA TRP A 54 -3.62 1.34 10.99
C TRP A 54 -4.86 2.13 10.61
N GLY A 55 -6.00 1.45 10.47
CA GLY A 55 -7.23 2.07 9.97
C GLY A 55 -8.49 1.30 10.34
N ASN A 56 -9.65 1.90 10.10
CA ASN A 56 -10.95 1.31 10.40
C ASN A 56 -11.61 0.61 9.18
N PHE A 57 -10.79 -0.07 8.37
CA PHE A 57 -11.24 -0.82 7.20
C PHE A 57 -11.97 -2.13 7.58
N PRO A 58 -12.82 -2.67 6.68
CA PRO A 58 -13.38 -2.01 5.49
C PRO A 58 -14.63 -1.17 5.81
N GLU A 59 -15.19 -1.34 7.01
CA GLU A 59 -16.53 -0.88 7.39
C GLU A 59 -16.58 0.58 7.88
N GLY A 60 -15.44 1.21 8.13
CA GLY A 60 -15.34 2.50 8.80
C GLY A 60 -15.65 2.43 10.30
N GLY A 61 -15.85 3.61 10.92
CA GLY A 61 -16.30 3.72 12.31
C GLY A 61 -15.19 3.60 13.37
N ALA A 62 -15.54 3.08 14.55
CA ALA A 62 -14.68 3.16 15.74
C ALA A 62 -13.67 2.00 15.89
N ASN A 63 -13.79 0.95 15.08
CA ASN A 63 -12.94 -0.24 15.20
C ASN A 63 -11.71 -0.10 14.29
N TRP A 64 -10.54 0.11 14.89
CA TRP A 64 -9.28 0.22 14.16
C TRP A 64 -8.49 -1.09 14.22
N SER A 65 -7.86 -1.45 13.11
CA SER A 65 -7.06 -2.66 12.97
C SER A 65 -5.84 -2.43 12.08
N ALA A 66 -4.90 -3.38 12.15
CA ALA A 66 -3.66 -3.34 11.38
C ALA A 66 -3.79 -4.15 10.09
N THR A 67 -3.41 -3.54 8.97
CA THR A 67 -3.13 -4.22 7.70
C THR A 67 -1.63 -4.15 7.44
N LYS A 68 -0.95 -5.30 7.41
CA LYS A 68 0.50 -5.34 7.15
C LYS A 68 0.79 -4.92 5.72
N MET A 69 1.83 -4.12 5.53
CA MET A 69 2.39 -3.82 4.23
C MET A 69 3.53 -4.80 3.93
N THR A 70 3.71 -5.13 2.66
CA THR A 70 4.80 -5.99 2.16
C THR A 70 5.87 -5.11 1.54
N LEU A 71 7.14 -5.37 1.86
CA LEU A 71 8.27 -4.72 1.20
C LEU A 71 8.30 -5.16 -0.27
N ASP A 72 8.53 -4.21 -1.17
CA ASP A 72 8.72 -4.50 -2.59
C ASP A 72 9.85 -5.51 -2.84
N ASP A 73 9.80 -6.22 -3.97
CA ASP A 73 10.74 -7.30 -4.30
C ASP A 73 12.21 -6.84 -4.28
N ASP A 74 12.45 -5.55 -4.54
CA ASP A 74 13.73 -4.91 -4.25
C ASP A 74 13.77 -4.43 -2.79
N PRO A 75 14.50 -5.11 -1.88
CA PRO A 75 14.56 -4.75 -0.48
C PRO A 75 15.29 -3.41 -0.23
N THR A 76 15.96 -2.86 -1.25
CA THR A 76 16.65 -1.56 -1.17
C THR A 76 15.79 -0.39 -1.62
N SER A 77 14.65 -0.65 -2.27
CA SER A 77 13.74 0.37 -2.80
C SER A 77 13.14 1.27 -1.70
N GLY A 78 12.96 0.72 -0.50
CA GLY A 78 12.21 1.37 0.58
C GLY A 78 10.72 1.52 0.31
N ILE A 79 10.19 0.76 -0.66
CA ILE A 79 8.79 0.78 -1.08
C ILE A 79 8.02 -0.32 -0.33
N TRP A 80 6.92 0.05 0.31
CA TRP A 80 6.03 -0.85 1.03
C TRP A 80 4.64 -0.79 0.42
N LYS A 81 4.01 -1.94 0.19
CA LYS A 81 2.73 -2.05 -0.53
C LYS A 81 1.69 -2.78 0.30
N ALA A 82 0.47 -2.28 0.28
CA ALA A 82 -0.73 -3.02 0.63
C ALA A 82 -1.65 -3.00 -0.58
N GLU A 83 -1.77 -4.14 -1.24
CA GLU A 83 -2.56 -4.28 -2.46
C GLU A 83 -3.99 -4.71 -2.12
N ASN A 84 -4.93 -4.35 -2.99
CA ASN A 84 -6.31 -4.80 -2.93
C ASN A 84 -7.02 -4.46 -1.60
N VAL A 85 -6.67 -3.33 -0.97
CA VAL A 85 -7.31 -2.85 0.26
C VAL A 85 -8.76 -2.48 -0.06
N VAL A 86 -9.69 -3.19 0.58
CA VAL A 86 -11.13 -2.98 0.38
C VAL A 86 -11.64 -1.95 1.39
N VAL A 87 -12.42 -1.00 0.89
CA VAL A 87 -13.09 0.05 1.66
C VAL A 87 -14.57 0.02 1.29
N GLU A 88 -15.43 -0.46 2.18
CA GLU A 88 -16.88 -0.56 1.94
C GLU A 88 -17.60 0.74 2.33
N ASN A 89 -17.16 1.37 3.41
CA ASN A 89 -17.61 2.69 3.84
C ASN A 89 -16.41 3.63 3.99
N LYS A 90 -16.68 4.95 3.95
CA LYS A 90 -15.63 5.95 4.18
C LYS A 90 -14.87 5.61 5.46
N SER A 91 -13.57 5.42 5.30
CA SER A 91 -12.67 4.93 6.35
C SER A 91 -11.58 5.96 6.61
N GLU A 92 -10.95 5.86 7.76
CA GLU A 92 -9.80 6.64 8.17
C GLU A 92 -8.62 5.74 8.48
N PHE A 93 -7.42 6.23 8.21
CA PHE A 93 -6.19 5.50 8.48
C PHE A 93 -4.98 6.42 8.62
N VAL A 94 -3.92 5.83 9.17
CA VAL A 94 -2.54 6.34 9.22
C VAL A 94 -1.59 5.17 9.01
N LEU A 95 -0.30 5.45 8.83
CA LEU A 95 0.72 4.41 8.77
C LEU A 95 1.47 4.33 10.09
N ARG A 96 1.99 3.14 10.42
CA ARG A 96 2.85 2.94 11.58
C ARG A 96 4.12 2.23 11.18
N PHE A 97 5.25 2.73 11.68
CA PHE A 97 6.52 2.03 11.61
C PHE A 97 6.68 1.13 12.83
N MET A 98 6.88 -0.15 12.58
CA MET A 98 6.95 -1.21 13.58
C MET A 98 8.36 -1.77 13.66
N VAL A 99 8.84 -2.01 14.87
CA VAL A 99 10.08 -2.75 15.13
C VAL A 99 9.80 -3.83 16.16
N SER A 100 9.85 -5.10 15.73
CA SER A 100 9.53 -6.26 16.57
C SER A 100 8.19 -6.11 17.31
N ASP A 101 7.14 -5.83 16.54
CA ASP A 101 5.76 -5.60 16.99
C ASP A 101 5.53 -4.39 17.93
N VAL A 102 6.56 -3.56 18.15
CA VAL A 102 6.45 -2.30 18.88
C VAL A 102 6.33 -1.14 17.91
N VAL A 103 5.30 -0.30 18.09
CA VAL A 103 5.15 0.95 17.35
C VAL A 103 6.30 1.90 17.70
N LYS A 104 7.07 2.32 16.70
CA LYS A 104 8.15 3.31 16.86
C LYS A 104 7.73 4.70 16.43
N HIS A 105 7.06 4.80 15.28
CA HIS A 105 6.56 6.06 14.77
C HIS A 105 5.18 5.89 14.14
N TRP A 106 4.38 6.92 14.26
CA TRP A 106 3.16 7.10 13.48
C TRP A 106 3.47 8.03 12.31
N LEU A 107 2.85 7.77 11.16
CA LEU A 107 3.03 8.54 9.94
C LEU A 107 1.70 9.09 9.49
N HIS A 108 1.67 10.41 9.33
CA HIS A 108 0.46 11.19 9.15
C HIS A 108 0.54 12.02 7.85
N PRO A 109 -0.61 12.45 7.31
CA PRO A 109 -0.64 13.59 6.41
C PRO A 109 -0.31 14.89 7.15
N TYR A 110 0.11 15.91 6.40
CA TYR A 110 0.38 17.23 6.97
C TYR A 110 -0.88 17.92 7.52
N GLU A 111 -2.03 17.63 6.91
CA GLU A 111 -3.35 18.15 7.26
C GLU A 111 -4.41 17.07 6.99
N SER A 112 -5.62 17.26 7.51
CA SER A 112 -6.75 16.36 7.20
C SER A 112 -6.91 16.20 5.68
N THR A 113 -6.65 15.00 5.18
CA THR A 113 -6.58 14.71 3.74
C THR A 113 -7.65 13.69 3.38
N GLU A 114 -8.52 14.01 2.42
CA GLU A 114 -9.50 13.08 1.88
C GLU A 114 -9.07 12.55 0.51
N ILE A 115 -9.00 11.24 0.39
CA ILE A 115 -8.61 10.50 -0.80
C ILE A 115 -9.90 10.05 -1.50
N THR A 116 -10.26 10.77 -2.56
CA THR A 116 -11.43 10.48 -3.41
C THR A 116 -11.05 9.92 -4.77
N THR A 117 -9.79 10.07 -5.17
CA THR A 117 -9.22 9.64 -6.45
C THR A 117 -7.77 9.23 -6.27
N PRO A 118 -7.18 8.45 -7.20
CA PRO A 118 -5.76 8.12 -7.17
C PRO A 118 -4.87 9.37 -7.05
N GLY A 119 -3.79 9.26 -6.28
CA GLY A 119 -2.93 10.39 -5.99
C GLY A 119 -1.70 10.02 -5.19
N THR A 120 -0.82 11.01 -4.98
CA THR A 120 0.35 10.90 -4.10
C THR A 120 0.28 12.00 -3.06
N TYR A 121 0.46 11.62 -1.80
CA TYR A 121 0.25 12.46 -0.62
C TYR A 121 1.50 12.43 0.27
N PRO A 122 1.82 13.53 0.98
CA PRO A 122 2.86 13.50 2.00
C PRO A 122 2.48 12.50 3.10
N CYS A 123 3.45 11.70 3.56
CA CYS A 123 3.31 10.73 4.63
C CYS A 123 4.58 10.70 5.46
N ILE A 124 4.57 11.44 6.55
CA ILE A 124 5.76 11.80 7.30
C ILE A 124 5.57 11.52 8.80
N PRO A 125 6.66 11.24 9.54
CA PRO A 125 6.61 11.14 10.99
C PRO A 125 6.54 12.55 11.60
N ILE A 126 5.34 12.98 11.97
CA ILE A 126 5.06 14.31 12.56
C ILE A 126 4.15 14.18 13.78
N GLU A 127 4.17 15.19 14.65
CA GLU A 127 3.40 15.23 15.90
C GLU A 127 1.92 15.61 15.72
N TYR A 128 1.46 15.86 14.50
CA TYR A 128 0.06 16.22 14.26
C TYR A 128 -0.80 14.96 14.07
N ASP A 129 -1.85 14.83 14.87
CA ASP A 129 -2.80 13.70 14.84
C ASP A 129 -3.85 13.83 13.72
N TYR A 130 -3.42 14.13 12.49
CA TYR A 130 -4.31 14.06 11.33
C TYR A 130 -4.36 12.64 10.78
N ASN A 131 -5.53 12.26 10.28
CA ASN A 131 -5.76 11.00 9.58
C ASN A 131 -5.97 11.28 8.09
N TYR A 132 -5.61 10.30 7.24
CA TYR A 132 -6.24 10.22 5.93
C TYR A 132 -7.67 9.76 6.12
N SER A 133 -8.57 10.27 5.30
CA SER A 133 -9.87 9.64 5.05
C SER A 133 -9.92 9.17 3.60
N ILE A 134 -10.57 8.04 3.35
CA ILE A 134 -10.63 7.43 2.01
C ILE A 134 -12.04 6.94 1.74
N VAL A 135 -12.52 7.23 0.53
CA VAL A 135 -13.87 6.86 0.10
C VAL A 135 -13.98 5.36 -0.21
N PRO A 136 -15.19 4.79 -0.24
CA PRO A 136 -15.41 3.41 -0.66
C PRO A 136 -14.75 3.09 -2.01
N GLY A 137 -14.17 1.91 -2.11
CA GLY A 137 -13.44 1.45 -3.28
C GLY A 137 -12.47 0.33 -2.95
N LYS A 138 -11.71 -0.08 -3.96
CA LYS A 138 -10.61 -1.03 -3.82
C LYS A 138 -9.33 -0.33 -4.23
N TRP A 139 -8.33 -0.34 -3.36
CA TRP A 139 -7.17 0.53 -3.49
C TRP A 139 -5.86 -0.25 -3.31
N ASP A 140 -4.87 0.10 -4.12
CA ASP A 140 -3.47 -0.25 -3.88
C ASP A 140 -2.80 0.93 -3.20
N ILE A 141 -2.22 0.69 -2.02
CA ILE A 141 -1.63 1.71 -1.17
C ILE A 141 -0.13 1.44 -1.06
N THR A 142 0.67 2.39 -1.52
CA THR A 142 2.13 2.30 -1.57
C THR A 142 2.77 3.39 -0.74
N TYR A 143 3.63 3.01 0.21
CA TYR A 143 4.46 3.94 0.97
C TYR A 143 5.90 3.90 0.50
N ASN A 144 6.44 5.06 0.11
CA ASN A 144 7.84 5.23 -0.19
C ASN A 144 8.55 5.88 1.00
N ARG A 145 9.34 5.08 1.73
CA ARG A 145 10.06 5.55 2.92
C ARG A 145 11.10 6.61 2.58
N THR A 146 11.76 6.49 1.44
CA THR A 146 12.84 7.39 1.02
C THR A 146 12.31 8.79 0.70
N LEU A 147 11.12 8.86 0.10
CA LEU A 147 10.48 10.13 -0.27
C LEU A 147 9.51 10.67 0.80
N GLY A 148 9.08 9.83 1.74
CA GLY A 148 8.06 10.20 2.72
C GLY A 148 6.69 10.45 2.06
N THR A 149 6.32 9.61 1.10
CA THR A 149 5.09 9.77 0.32
C THR A 149 4.23 8.51 0.35
N LEU A 150 2.92 8.71 0.38
CA LEU A 150 1.89 7.68 0.22
C LEU A 150 1.24 7.85 -1.15
N THR A 151 1.39 6.85 -2.01
CA THR A 151 0.69 6.78 -3.30
C THR A 151 -0.50 5.83 -3.14
N VAL A 152 -1.68 6.28 -3.59
CA VAL A 152 -2.90 5.48 -3.60
C VAL A 152 -3.41 5.39 -5.02
N GLU A 153 -3.64 4.17 -5.49
CA GLU A 153 -4.11 3.86 -6.84
C GLU A 153 -5.37 3.00 -6.76
N SER A 154 -6.24 3.09 -7.77
CA SER A 154 -7.36 2.18 -7.87
C SER A 154 -6.82 0.77 -8.13
N ALA A 155 -7.16 -0.19 -7.27
CA ALA A 155 -6.75 -1.58 -7.48
C ALA A 155 -7.52 -2.12 -8.70
N ILE A 156 -6.81 -2.61 -9.70
CA ILE A 156 -7.44 -3.24 -10.87
C ILE A 156 -8.09 -4.54 -10.41
N GLY A 157 -9.42 -4.57 -10.38
CA GLY A 157 -10.14 -5.84 -10.27
C GLY A 157 -9.87 -6.67 -11.51
N ALA A 158 -9.58 -7.97 -11.38
CA ALA A 158 -9.38 -8.90 -12.49
C ALA A 158 -10.60 -9.06 -13.45
N VAL A 159 -11.64 -8.23 -13.29
CA VAL A 159 -12.91 -8.26 -14.04
C VAL A 159 -13.30 -6.87 -14.57
N ASP A 160 -12.59 -5.79 -14.22
CA ASP A 160 -12.94 -4.44 -14.72
C ASP A 160 -12.52 -4.20 -16.18
N GLU A 161 -11.70 -5.09 -16.75
CA GLU A 161 -11.36 -5.12 -18.19
C GLU A 161 -12.13 -6.20 -18.97
N ILE A 162 -13.36 -6.54 -18.57
CA ILE A 162 -14.30 -7.10 -19.55
C ILE A 162 -15.02 -5.93 -20.22
N GLU A 163 -14.29 -5.17 -21.06
CA GLU A 163 -14.96 -4.70 -22.26
C GLU A 163 -15.42 -5.97 -22.97
N ALA A 164 -16.72 -6.28 -22.89
CA ALA A 164 -17.29 -7.29 -23.75
C ALA A 164 -16.92 -6.86 -25.17
N ASP A 165 -15.98 -7.59 -25.77
CA ASP A 165 -15.49 -7.37 -27.12
C ASP A 165 -16.68 -7.50 -28.09
N SER A 166 -17.42 -6.40 -28.20
CA SER A 166 -18.58 -6.24 -29.07
C SER A 166 -18.14 -6.13 -30.53
N GLN A 167 -16.83 -6.22 -30.80
CA GLN A 167 -16.25 -6.30 -32.14
C GLN A 167 -15.97 -7.75 -32.57
N SER A 168 -15.85 -8.71 -31.63
CA SER A 168 -15.63 -10.13 -31.93
C SER A 168 -16.88 -11.02 -31.77
N ALA A 169 -17.94 -10.53 -31.12
CA ALA A 169 -19.20 -11.27 -31.04
C ALA A 169 -19.93 -11.31 -32.41
N ALA A 170 -20.38 -12.51 -32.80
CA ALA A 170 -21.15 -12.68 -34.04
C ALA A 170 -22.38 -11.76 -34.07
N THR A 171 -22.48 -10.95 -35.11
CA THR A 171 -23.59 -10.02 -35.31
C THR A 171 -24.88 -10.75 -35.65
N ILE A 172 -25.96 -10.49 -34.91
CA ILE A 172 -27.30 -11.05 -35.17
C ILE A 172 -28.25 -9.91 -35.52
N TYR A 173 -29.03 -10.07 -36.59
CA TYR A 173 -29.99 -9.07 -37.06
C TYR A 173 -31.43 -9.51 -36.76
N TYR A 174 -32.27 -8.55 -36.36
CA TYR A 174 -33.71 -8.71 -36.26
C TYR A 174 -34.42 -7.57 -37.01
N ASN A 175 -35.55 -7.88 -37.64
CA ASN A 175 -36.43 -6.84 -38.18
C ASN A 175 -37.11 -6.06 -37.04
N LEU A 176 -37.82 -4.98 -37.36
CA LEU A 176 -38.49 -4.13 -36.37
C LEU A 176 -39.66 -4.83 -35.63
N GLN A 177 -40.05 -6.03 -36.06
CA GLN A 177 -41.04 -6.87 -35.38
C GLN A 177 -40.38 -7.92 -34.47
N GLY A 178 -39.03 -7.92 -34.36
CA GLY A 178 -38.28 -8.86 -33.53
C GLY A 178 -38.06 -10.24 -34.15
N VAL A 179 -38.24 -10.39 -35.47
CA VAL A 179 -37.95 -11.64 -36.19
C VAL A 179 -36.49 -11.64 -36.63
N ARG A 180 -35.76 -12.73 -36.35
CA ARG A 180 -34.36 -12.91 -36.75
C ARG A 180 -34.23 -12.94 -38.28
N VAL A 181 -33.20 -12.27 -38.80
CA VAL A 181 -32.89 -12.15 -40.23
C VAL A 181 -31.46 -12.61 -40.45
N ASP A 182 -31.25 -13.67 -41.22
CA ASP A 182 -29.90 -14.21 -41.46
C ASP A 182 -29.19 -13.49 -42.63
N ASN A 183 -29.93 -12.89 -43.56
CA ASN A 183 -29.39 -12.11 -44.68
C ASN A 183 -30.03 -10.71 -44.69
N PRO A 184 -29.50 -9.74 -43.93
CA PRO A 184 -30.03 -8.37 -43.92
C PRO A 184 -29.85 -7.71 -45.29
N THR A 185 -30.88 -6.98 -45.73
CA THR A 185 -30.88 -6.25 -47.00
C THR A 185 -30.26 -4.86 -46.80
N ALA A 186 -29.33 -4.48 -47.67
CA ALA A 186 -28.82 -3.11 -47.70
C ALA A 186 -29.95 -2.13 -48.03
N GLY A 187 -30.04 -1.03 -47.27
CA GLY A 187 -31.10 -0.02 -47.38
C GLY A 187 -32.18 -0.10 -46.31
N ASP A 188 -32.16 -1.11 -45.44
CA ASP A 188 -33.18 -1.32 -44.41
C ASP A 188 -32.65 -1.11 -42.98
N LEU A 189 -33.58 -0.83 -42.06
CA LEU A 189 -33.30 -0.63 -40.63
C LEU A 189 -33.50 -1.94 -39.84
N TYR A 190 -32.50 -2.30 -39.03
CA TYR A 190 -32.51 -3.52 -38.23
C TYR A 190 -32.19 -3.23 -36.76
N ILE A 191 -32.63 -4.15 -35.90
CA ILE A 191 -32.10 -4.29 -34.54
C ILE A 191 -30.88 -5.20 -34.63
N VAL A 192 -29.73 -4.70 -34.23
CA VAL A 192 -28.43 -5.39 -34.33
C VAL A 192 -27.95 -5.73 -32.94
N VAL A 193 -27.69 -7.02 -32.71
CA VAL A 193 -27.16 -7.53 -31.45
C VAL A 193 -25.71 -7.96 -31.67
N ARG A 194 -24.80 -7.35 -30.91
CA ARG A 194 -23.38 -7.72 -30.83
C ARG A 194 -23.01 -7.94 -29.37
N GLY A 195 -22.90 -9.21 -28.97
CA GLY A 195 -22.67 -9.58 -27.56
C GLY A 195 -23.83 -9.13 -26.67
N ASN A 196 -23.55 -8.28 -25.69
CA ASN A 196 -24.54 -7.69 -24.77
C ASN A 196 -25.13 -6.36 -25.27
N LYS A 197 -24.70 -5.86 -26.43
CA LYS A 197 -25.11 -4.57 -26.97
C LYS A 197 -26.21 -4.76 -28.02
N THR A 198 -27.28 -4.00 -27.88
CA THR A 198 -28.38 -3.92 -28.85
C THR A 198 -28.49 -2.50 -29.39
N THR A 199 -28.42 -2.35 -30.71
CA THR A 199 -28.51 -1.06 -31.41
C THR A 199 -29.55 -1.12 -32.53
N LYS A 200 -30.06 0.04 -32.95
CA LYS A 200 -30.84 0.17 -34.19
C LYS A 200 -29.91 0.72 -35.26
N GLU A 201 -29.68 -0.04 -36.32
CA GLU A 201 -28.71 0.30 -37.37
C GLU A 201 -29.37 0.23 -38.74
N TYR A 202 -29.07 1.25 -39.54
CA TYR A 202 -29.37 1.25 -40.97
C TYR A 202 -28.26 0.51 -41.68
N VAL A 203 -28.57 -0.64 -42.28
CA VAL A 203 -27.58 -1.46 -43.01
C VAL A 203 -27.34 -0.79 -44.36
N LYS A 204 -26.12 -0.33 -44.60
CA LYS A 204 -25.71 0.33 -45.84
C LYS A 204 -25.27 -0.66 -46.90
#